data_AF-A0A918C6N3-F1
#
_entry.id   AF-A0A918C6N3-F1
#
_cell.length_a   1.000
_cell.length_b   1.000
_cell.length_c   1.000
_cell.angle_alpha   90.00
_cell.angle_beta   90.00
_cell.angle_gamma   90.00
#
_symmetry.space_group_name_H-M   'P 1'
#
loop_
_entity.id
_entity.type
_entity.pdbx_description
1 polymer ?
#
loop_
_entity_poly.entity_id
_entity_poly.type
_entity_poly.pdbx_seq_one_letter_code
_entity_poly.pdbx_strand_id
1 'polypeptide(L)' 'MRHFSQANPAGPGCDSVPALLRRLADSIEALAPAEIQDVVIASEMAEHGPWRSGTVYFHLPEDED' A
#
# COMPACT_ATOMS: atom_id res chain seq x y z
N MET A 1 -4.24 -14.52 6.76
CA MET A 1 -4.26 -13.48 5.69
C MET A 1 -4.76 -12.18 6.28
N ARG A 2 -3.85 -11.24 6.44
CA ARG A 2 -4.08 -9.89 6.96
C ARG A 2 -3.88 -8.89 5.82
N HIS A 3 -4.39 -7.68 5.98
CA HIS A 3 -4.16 -6.63 4.99
C HIS A 3 -4.08 -5.24 5.62
N PHE A 4 -3.41 -4.33 4.92
CA PHE A 4 -3.49 -2.89 5.19
C PHE A 4 -3.58 -2.12 3.88
N SER A 5 -4.16 -0.91 3.94
CA SER A 5 -4.27 -0.03 2.79
C SER A 5 -3.69 1.34 3.10
N GLN A 6 -3.05 1.94 2.11
CA GLN A 6 -2.51 3.31 2.17
C GLN A 6 -2.82 4.04 0.86
N ALA A 7 -2.94 5.35 0.94
CA ALA A 7 -3.15 6.21 -0.21
C ALA A 7 -2.11 7.32 -0.24
N ASN A 8 -1.93 7.92 -1.42
CA ASN A 8 -1.21 9.18 -1.52
C ASN A 8 -1.94 10.26 -0.70
N PRO A 9 -1.28 11.34 -0.23
CA PRO A 9 -2.01 12.44 0.37
C PRO A 9 -2.88 13.08 -0.71
N ALA A 10 -4.03 13.63 -0.31
CA ALA A 10 -4.82 14.46 -1.22
C ALA A 10 -4.02 15.72 -1.61
N GLY A 11 -4.25 16.21 -2.83
CA GLY A 11 -3.55 17.38 -3.36
C GLY A 11 -2.56 17.04 -4.48
N PRO A 12 -1.69 18.00 -4.85
CA PRO A 12 -0.66 17.80 -5.86
C PRO A 12 0.22 16.57 -5.57
N GLY A 13 0.41 15.72 -6.58
CA GLY A 13 1.18 14.48 -6.45
C GLY A 13 0.38 13.29 -5.91
N CYS A 14 -0.94 13.44 -5.73
CA CYS A 14 -1.82 12.33 -5.35
C CYS A 14 -1.78 11.17 -6.38
N ASP A 15 -1.31 11.43 -7.60
CA ASP A 15 -1.20 10.51 -8.72
C ASP A 15 0.13 9.73 -8.80
N SER A 16 1.11 10.11 -7.96
CA SER A 16 2.47 9.57 -8.00
C SER A 16 2.53 8.11 -7.53
N VAL A 17 2.63 7.18 -8.47
CA VAL A 17 2.87 5.76 -8.19
C VAL A 17 4.19 5.53 -7.43
N PRO A 18 5.33 6.17 -7.79
CA PRO A 18 6.57 5.99 -7.03
C PRO A 18 6.48 6.46 -5.57
N ALA A 19 5.70 7.52 -5.28
CA ALA A 19 5.51 7.98 -3.90
C ALA A 19 4.62 7.03 -3.08
N LEU A 20 3.68 6.33 -3.73
CA LEU A 20 2.90 5.27 -3.10
C LEU A 20 3.80 4.08 -2.75
N LEU A 21 4.57 3.59 -3.74
CA LEU A 21 5.42 2.41 -3.57
C LEU A 21 6.45 2.56 -2.45
N ARG A 22 7.06 3.75 -2.30
CA ARG A 22 7.99 4.01 -1.18
C ARG A 22 7.32 3.88 0.18
N ARG A 23 6.12 4.46 0.35
CA ARG A 23 5.39 4.36 1.63
C ARG A 23 4.92 2.95 1.96
N LEU A 24 4.48 2.21 0.94
CA LEU A 24 4.17 0.80 1.11
C LEU A 24 5.41 0.02 1.55
N ALA A 25 6.58 0.29 0.94
CA ALA A 25 7.84 -0.33 1.33
C ALA A 25 8.21 -0.01 2.78
N ASP A 26 8.14 1.27 3.18
CA ASP A 26 8.40 1.68 4.57
C ASP A 26 7.48 0.94 5.57
N SER A 27 6.22 0.72 5.19
CA SER A 27 5.23 0.05 6.05
C SER A 27 5.43 -1.46 6.08
N ILE A 28 5.84 -2.07 4.96
CA ILE A 28 6.21 -3.49 4.88
C ILE A 28 7.45 -3.77 5.74
N GLU A 29 8.45 -2.89 5.71
CA GLU A 29 9.65 -3.02 6.54
C GLU A 29 9.31 -2.97 8.04
N ALA A 30 8.37 -2.12 8.44
CA ALA A 30 7.89 -2.03 9.82
C ALA A 30 7.08 -3.24 10.30
N LEU A 31 6.52 -4.06 9.39
CA LEU A 31 5.76 -5.27 9.74
C LEU A 31 6.64 -6.47 10.10
N ALA A 32 7.95 -6.43 9.81
CA ALA A 32 8.81 -7.60 9.87
C ALA A 32 8.69 -8.40 11.18
N PRO A 33 8.64 -9.75 11.12
CA PRO A 33 8.68 -10.61 9.93
C PRO A 33 7.27 -10.86 9.35
N ALA A 34 7.02 -10.48 8.09
CA ALA A 34 5.77 -10.74 7.38
C ALA A 34 6.05 -11.26 5.96
N GLU A 35 5.31 -12.26 5.49
CA GLU A 35 5.33 -12.72 4.10
C GLU A 35 4.29 -11.94 3.29
N ILE A 36 4.72 -11.20 2.28
CA ILE A 36 3.82 -10.45 1.41
C ILE A 36 3.28 -11.37 0.33
N GLN A 37 1.95 -11.53 0.31
CA GLN A 37 1.23 -12.31 -0.68
C GLN A 37 0.97 -11.48 -1.94
N ASP A 38 0.30 -10.33 -1.78
CA ASP A 38 -0.14 -9.50 -2.90
C ASP A 38 -0.06 -8.01 -2.58
N VAL A 39 0.18 -7.21 -3.62
CA VAL A 39 0.06 -5.75 -3.57
C VAL A 39 -0.84 -5.28 -4.71
N VAL A 40 -2.00 -4.74 -4.36
CA VAL A 40 -2.99 -4.23 -5.33
C VAL A 40 -2.94 -2.72 -5.35
N ILE A 41 -2.67 -2.13 -6.52
CA ILE A 41 -2.69 -0.68 -6.73
C ILE A 41 -4.01 -0.29 -7.40
N ALA A 42 -4.73 0.65 -6.80
CA ALA A 42 -5.95 1.22 -7.34
C ALA A 42 -5.78 2.71 -7.64
N SER A 43 -6.71 3.25 -8.42
CA SER A 43 -6.83 4.68 -8.65
C SER A 43 -8.27 5.12 -8.71
N GLU A 44 -8.56 6.25 -8.06
CA GLU A 44 -9.85 6.93 -8.14
C GLU A 44 -9.67 8.30 -8.81
N MET A 45 -10.64 8.75 -9.60
CA MET A 45 -10.55 10.07 -10.24
C MET A 45 -10.76 11.16 -9.17
N ALA A 46 -9.79 12.06 -8.99
CA ALA A 46 -9.88 13.20 -8.08
C ALA A 46 -9.54 14.52 -8.78
N GLU A 47 -9.75 15.64 -8.09
CA GLU A 47 -9.52 17.00 -8.62
C GLU A 47 -8.09 17.21 -9.16
N HIS A 48 -7.09 16.62 -8.50
CA HIS A 48 -5.67 16.79 -8.84
C HIS A 48 -5.08 15.66 -9.69
N GLY A 49 -5.94 14.83 -10.28
CA GLY A 49 -5.55 13.64 -11.04
C GLY A 49 -5.99 12.34 -10.37
N PRO A 50 -5.60 11.18 -10.93
CA PRO A 50 -6.01 9.89 -10.40
C PRO A 50 -5.35 9.63 -9.04
N TRP A 51 -6.11 9.71 -7.96
CA TRP A 51 -5.62 9.47 -6.62
C TRP A 51 -5.21 8.00 -6.44
N ARG A 52 -3.92 7.75 -6.18
CA ARG A 52 -3.36 6.40 -6.02
C ARG A 52 -3.51 5.86 -4.61
N SER A 53 -3.94 4.62 -4.52
CA SER A 53 -3.94 3.83 -3.29
C SER A 53 -3.38 2.43 -3.54
N GLY A 54 -2.93 1.79 -2.47
CA GLY A 54 -2.39 0.44 -2.48
C GLY A 54 -2.91 -0.35 -1.29
N THR A 55 -3.25 -1.61 -1.53
CA THR A 55 -3.59 -2.59 -0.49
C THR A 55 -2.55 -3.70 -0.52
N VAL A 56 -1.97 -4.00 0.64
CA VAL A 56 -1.00 -5.08 0.82
C VAL A 56 -1.66 -6.20 1.59
N TYR A 57 -1.58 -7.39 1.05
CA TYR A 57 -2.03 -8.64 1.65
C TYR A 57 -0.83 -9.46 2.10
N PHE A 58 -0.87 -9.98 3.31
CA PHE A 58 0.28 -10.62 3.92
C PHE A 58 -0.12 -11.67 4.96
N HIS A 59 0.86 -12.50 5.31
CA HIS A 59 0.80 -13.49 6.38
C HIS A 59 1.82 -13.13 7.45
N LEU A 60 1.43 -13.23 8.72
CA LEU A 60 2.38 -13.23 9.83
C LEU A 60 2.80 -14.68 10.14
N PRO A 61 3.96 -14.91 10.76
CA PRO A 61 4.40 -16.25 11.15
C PRO A 61 3.39 -17.00 12.02
N GLU A 62 2.61 -16.27 12.82
CA GLU A 62 1.52 -16.79 13.65
C GLU A 62 0.34 -17.35 12.84
N ASP A 63 0.26 -17.05 11.55
CA ASP A 63 -0.80 -17.53 10.66
C ASP A 63 -0.45 -18.92 10.04
N GLU A 64 0.73 -19.49 10.30
CA GLU A 64 1.21 -20.79 9.77
C GLU A 64 0.91 -22.01 10.68
N ASP A 65 0.18 -21.82 11.79
CA ASP A 65 -0.19 -22.87 12.77
C ASP A 65 -1.42 -23.71 12.38
#